data_AF-A0A931FZ21-F1
#
_entry.id   AF-A0A931FZ21-F1
#
_cell.length_a   1.000
_cell.length_b   1.000
_cell.length_c   1.000
_cell.angle_alpha   90.00
_cell.angle_beta   90.00
_cell.angle_gamma   90.00
#
_symmetry.space_group_name_H-M   'P 1'
#
loop_
_entity.id
_entity.type
_entity.pdbx_description
1 polymer ?
#
loop_
_entity_poly.entity_id
_entity_poly.type
_entity_poly.pdbx_seq_one_letter_code
_entity_poly.pdbx_strand_id
1 'polypeptide(L)'
;MRTPLDPDMFDPVCPTGLSPIRIGDKWAGMVIRCLEGGPRRFSELRIPLRSVTARTLTKSLRTLERDGLITRAGQPVEYRLTELGRSLLGPMDAACEWARDHWDELLDARETSPH
;
A
#
# COMPACT_ATOMS: atom_id res chain seq x y z
N MET A 1 -30.05 5.57 -19.64
CA MET A 1 -29.19 4.62 -20.37
C MET A 1 -27.85 4.55 -19.65
N ARG A 2 -27.29 3.36 -19.40
CA ARG A 2 -25.96 3.21 -18.78
C ARG A 2 -24.90 3.35 -19.87
N THR A 3 -23.89 4.19 -19.66
CA THR A 3 -22.72 4.24 -20.54
C THR A 3 -21.95 2.91 -20.43
N PRO A 4 -21.55 2.27 -21.55
CA PRO A 4 -20.71 1.09 -21.52
C PRO A 4 -19.36 1.41 -20.84
N LEU A 5 -18.83 0.47 -20.07
CA LEU A 5 -17.47 0.58 -19.55
C LEU A 5 -16.47 0.42 -20.69
N ASP A 6 -15.43 1.25 -20.68
CA ASP A 6 -14.32 1.14 -21.62
C ASP A 6 -13.52 -0.15 -21.33
N PRO A 7 -13.35 -1.07 -22.31
CA PRO A 7 -12.58 -2.29 -22.13
C PRO A 7 -11.10 -2.03 -21.78
N ASP A 8 -10.56 -0.85 -22.15
CA ASP A 8 -9.14 -0.51 -21.98
C ASP A 8 -8.88 0.37 -20.74
N MET A 9 -9.90 0.60 -19.90
CA MET A 9 -9.84 1.47 -18.70
C MET A 9 -8.71 1.14 -17.71
N PHE A 10 -8.16 -0.08 -17.75
CA PHE A 10 -7.07 -0.54 -16.87
C PHE A 10 -5.85 -1.07 -17.60
N ASP A 11 -5.74 -0.81 -18.91
CA ASP A 11 -4.59 -1.27 -19.71
C ASP A 11 -3.28 -0.65 -19.16
N PRO A 12 -2.24 -1.47 -18.85
CA PRO A 12 -0.98 -1.01 -18.30
C PRO A 12 -0.16 -0.10 -19.24
N VAL A 13 -0.48 -0.06 -20.53
CA VAL A 13 0.16 0.78 -21.56
C VAL A 13 -0.66 2.06 -21.83
N CYS A 14 -1.90 2.14 -21.34
CA CYS A 14 -2.75 3.29 -21.59
C CYS A 14 -2.27 4.51 -20.77
N PRO A 15 -2.02 5.67 -21.41
CA PRO A 15 -1.53 6.88 -20.75
C PRO A 15 -2.57 7.56 -19.85
N THR A 16 -3.81 7.03 -19.78
CA THR A 16 -4.74 7.43 -18.74
C THR A 16 -4.15 6.98 -17.40
N GLY A 17 -3.55 7.94 -16.68
CA GLY A 17 -3.08 7.80 -15.30
C GLY A 17 -4.19 7.49 -14.27
N LEU A 18 -5.28 6.89 -14.72
CA LEU A 18 -6.42 6.41 -13.95
C LEU A 18 -6.22 5.00 -13.42
N SER A 19 -5.03 4.40 -13.57
CA SER A 19 -4.72 3.18 -12.84
C SER A 19 -4.84 3.51 -11.35
N PRO A 20 -5.82 2.94 -10.61
CA PRO A 20 -5.89 3.14 -9.18
C PRO A 20 -4.55 2.70 -8.63
N ILE A 21 -3.96 3.54 -7.77
CA ILE A 21 -2.64 3.29 -7.16
C ILE A 21 -2.60 1.81 -6.76
N ARG A 22 -1.79 1.02 -7.50
CA ARG A 22 -1.67 -0.42 -7.28
C ARG A 22 -0.82 -0.65 -6.05
N ILE A 23 -1.38 -0.38 -4.87
CA ILE A 23 -0.93 -0.98 -3.61
C ILE A 23 -1.42 -2.44 -3.64
N GLY A 24 -0.96 -3.21 -4.64
CA GLY A 24 -1.42 -4.57 -4.93
C GLY A 24 -0.85 -5.62 -3.98
N ASP A 25 -0.03 -5.18 -3.02
CA ASP A 25 0.51 -6.00 -1.97
C ASP A 25 -0.08 -5.54 -0.63
N LYS A 26 -0.76 -6.46 0.06
CA LYS A 26 -1.27 -6.31 1.43
C LYS A 26 -0.26 -5.66 2.38
N TRP A 27 1.03 -5.87 2.16
CA TRP A 27 2.11 -5.40 3.02
C TRP A 27 2.65 -4.02 2.64
N ALA A 28 2.44 -3.55 1.40
CA ALA A 28 3.03 -2.31 0.93
C ALA A 28 2.60 -1.10 1.77
N GLY A 29 1.30 -0.97 2.04
CA GLY A 29 0.79 0.08 2.93
C GLY A 29 1.35 -0.03 4.35
N MET A 30 1.46 -1.25 4.90
CA MET A 30 2.01 -1.43 6.25
C MET A 30 3.49 -1.06 6.34
N VAL A 31 4.29 -1.39 5.31
CA VAL A 31 5.69 -0.99 5.23
C VAL A 31 5.81 0.53 5.16
N ILE A 32 4.99 1.18 4.32
CA ILE A 32 4.99 2.65 4.21
C ILE A 32 4.70 3.31 5.57
N ARG A 33 3.69 2.81 6.31
CA ARG A 33 3.40 3.27 7.67
C ARG A 33 4.57 3.07 8.63
N CYS A 34 5.26 1.94 8.57
CA CYS A 34 6.41 1.70 9.45
C CYS A 34 7.58 2.67 9.19
N LEU A 35 7.68 3.23 7.98
CA LEU A 35 8.76 4.13 7.56
C LEU A 35 8.40 5.62 7.70
N GLU A 36 7.18 5.95 8.11
CA GLU A 36 6.70 7.32 8.30
C GLU A 36 7.62 8.12 9.24
N GLY A 37 7.95 7.51 10.39
CA GLY A 37 8.81 8.09 11.43
C GLY A 37 10.31 8.10 11.11
N GLY A 38 10.73 7.61 9.94
CA GLY A 38 12.13 7.64 9.51
C GLY A 38 12.66 6.30 8.99
N PRO A 39 13.96 6.24 8.64
CA PRO A 39 14.59 5.03 8.12
C PRO A 39 14.51 3.85 9.09
N ARG A 40 14.31 2.64 8.57
CA ARG A 40 14.26 1.40 9.36
C ARG A 40 15.04 0.28 8.71
N ARG A 41 15.60 -0.61 9.53
CA ARG A 41 16.21 -1.86 9.07
C ARG A 41 15.15 -2.93 8.82
N PHE A 42 15.50 -3.93 8.02
CA PHE A 42 14.63 -5.09 7.77
C PHE A 42 14.17 -5.79 9.06
N SER A 43 15.07 -5.93 10.04
CA SER A 43 14.76 -6.54 11.34
C SER A 43 13.74 -5.74 12.13
N GLU A 44 13.80 -4.41 12.10
CA GLU A 44 12.83 -3.54 12.76
C GLU A 44 11.45 -3.64 12.11
N LEU A 45 11.40 -3.67 10.77
CA LEU A 45 10.15 -3.84 10.02
C LEU A 45 9.44 -5.16 10.32
N ARG A 46 10.18 -6.21 10.66
CA ARG A 46 9.60 -7.52 11.02
C ARG A 46 8.89 -7.55 12.37
N ILE A 47 9.17 -6.62 13.27
CA ILE A 47 8.55 -6.57 14.60
C ILE A 47 7.05 -6.29 14.49
N PRO A 48 6.58 -5.19 13.86
CA PRO A 48 5.15 -4.95 13.67
C PRO A 48 4.53 -5.90 12.64
N LEU A 49 5.31 -6.34 11.63
CA LEU A 49 4.83 -7.20 10.54
C LEU A 49 5.01 -8.70 10.83
N ARG A 50 4.85 -9.16 12.08
CA ARG A 50 5.19 -10.53 12.48
C ARG A 50 4.59 -11.66 11.63
N SER A 51 3.45 -11.44 10.98
CA SER A 51 2.76 -12.40 10.12
C SER A 51 3.29 -12.45 8.69
N VAL A 52 4.14 -11.51 8.27
CA VAL A 52 4.76 -11.54 6.94
C VAL A 52 5.97 -12.47 6.93
N THR A 53 6.08 -13.31 5.90
CA THR A 53 7.30 -14.08 5.68
C THR A 53 8.42 -13.16 5.22
N ALA A 54 9.67 -13.51 5.53
CA ALA A 54 10.82 -12.72 5.08
C ALA A 54 10.90 -12.60 3.55
N ARG A 55 10.53 -13.66 2.82
CA ARG A 55 10.46 -13.67 1.36
C ARG A 55 9.42 -12.68 0.85
N THR A 56 8.22 -12.67 1.43
CA THR A 56 7.16 -11.74 1.05
C THR A 56 7.56 -10.30 1.34
N LEU A 57 8.09 -10.00 2.53
CA LEU A 57 8.55 -8.65 2.88
C LEU A 57 9.66 -8.15 1.94
N THR A 58 10.59 -9.03 1.55
CA THR A 58 11.64 -8.69 0.58
C THR A 58 11.04 -8.36 -0.79
N LYS A 59 10.02 -9.11 -1.22
CA LYS A 59 9.30 -8.81 -2.47
C LYS A 59 8.59 -7.45 -2.38
N SER A 60 7.90 -7.17 -1.27
CA SER A 60 7.23 -5.89 -1.02
C SER A 60 8.20 -4.72 -1.11
N LEU A 61 9.34 -4.81 -0.41
CA LEU A 61 10.36 -3.76 -0.39
C LEU A 61 10.95 -3.53 -1.80
N ARG A 62 11.23 -4.59 -2.55
CA ARG A 62 11.73 -4.46 -3.94
C ARG A 62 10.70 -3.80 -4.86
N THR A 63 9.41 -4.14 -4.72
CA THR A 63 8.35 -3.49 -5.48
C THR A 63 8.26 -2.01 -5.14
N LEU A 64 8.21 -1.67 -3.86
CA LEU A 64 8.18 -0.28 -3.39
C LEU A 64 9.40 0.53 -3.85
N GLU A 65 10.59 -0.09 -3.88
CA GLU A 65 11.82 0.54 -4.37
C GLU A 65 11.75 0.78 -5.88
N ARG A 66 11.33 -0.22 -6.65
CA ARG A 66 11.13 -0.11 -8.11
C ARG A 66 10.10 0.95 -8.47
N ASP A 67 9.03 1.06 -7.68
CA ASP A 67 7.95 2.03 -7.88
C ASP A 67 8.34 3.44 -7.39
N GLY A 68 9.57 3.62 -6.87
CA GLY A 68 10.11 4.90 -6.44
C GLY A 68 9.53 5.41 -5.10
N LEU A 69 8.84 4.57 -4.34
CA LEU A 69 8.21 4.92 -3.06
C LEU A 69 9.19 4.83 -1.88
N ILE A 70 10.20 3.97 -1.99
CA ILE A 70 11.26 3.87 -0.98
C ILE A 70 12.65 3.89 -1.62
N THR A 71 13.65 4.20 -0.79
CA THR A 71 15.07 4.05 -1.09
C THR A 71 15.70 3.08 -0.11
N ARG A 72 16.73 2.37 -0.55
CA ARG A 72 17.55 1.46 0.26
C ARG A 72 19.00 1.93 0.24
N ALA A 73 19.58 2.20 1.41
CA ALA A 73 20.96 2.70 1.50
C ALA A 73 21.66 2.26 2.80
N GLY A 74 22.99 2.45 2.83
CA GLY A 74 23.80 2.29 4.04
C GLY A 74 24.32 0.87 4.34
N GLN A 75 25.23 0.82 5.32
CA GLN A 75 25.73 -0.41 5.95
C GLN A 75 25.76 -0.22 7.48
N PRO A 76 24.87 -0.89 8.23
CA PRO A 76 23.86 -1.84 7.76
C PRO A 76 22.75 -1.18 6.93
N VAL A 77 22.07 -1.98 6.13
CA VAL A 77 21.04 -1.56 5.17
C VAL A 77 19.81 -1.01 5.88
N GLU A 78 19.36 0.18 5.47
CA GLU A 78 18.14 0.84 5.92
C GLU A 78 17.23 1.22 4.73
N TYR A 79 15.93 1.23 4.99
CA TYR A 79 14.87 1.61 4.05
C TYR A 79 14.26 2.92 4.49
N ARG A 80 13.97 3.83 3.55
CA ARG A 80 13.42 5.16 3.82
C ARG A 80 12.41 5.54 2.75
N LEU A 81 11.30 6.19 3.14
CA LEU A 81 10.36 6.79 2.18
C LEU A 81 11.05 7.84 1.30
N THR A 82 10.73 7.86 0.02
CA THR A 82 10.98 9.02 -0.85
C THR A 82 9.95 10.11 -0.60
N GLU A 83 10.09 11.27 -1.25
CA GLU A 83 9.06 12.31 -1.24
C GLU A 83 7.73 11.78 -1.82
N LEU A 84 7.80 11.02 -2.92
CA LEU A 84 6.64 10.35 -3.51
C LEU A 84 6.01 9.35 -2.51
N GLY A 85 6.83 8.53 -1.84
CA GLY A 85 6.35 7.61 -0.80
C GLY A 85 5.68 8.32 0.37
N ARG A 86 6.21 9.47 0.80
CA ARG A 86 5.59 10.31 1.85
C ARG A 86 4.27 10.91 1.39
N SER A 87 4.16 11.36 0.15
CA SER A 87 2.89 11.92 -0.37
C SER A 87 1.75 10.90 -0.37
N LEU A 88 2.05 9.59 -0.34
CA LEU A 88 1.04 8.54 -0.27
C LEU A 88 0.42 8.37 1.12
N LEU A 89 1.04 8.90 2.18
CA LEU A 89 0.50 8.83 3.54
C LEU A 89 -0.87 9.52 3.64
N GLY A 90 -1.04 10.70 3.02
CA GLY A 90 -2.30 11.44 3.05
C GLY A 90 -3.49 10.67 2.44
N PRO A 91 -3.39 10.15 1.20
CA PRO A 91 -4.41 9.27 0.62
C PRO A 91 -4.69 8.03 1.47
N MET A 92 -3.66 7.43 2.08
CA MET A 92 -3.85 6.31 2.99
C MET A 92 -4.57 6.71 4.28
N ASP A 93 -4.32 7.91 4.81
CA ASP A 93 -4.99 8.44 6.00
C ASP A 93 -6.47 8.65 5.72
N ALA A 94 -6.81 9.25 4.58
CA ALA A 94 -8.20 9.44 4.16
C ALA A 94 -8.94 8.10 4.01
N ALA A 95 -8.29 7.09 3.42
CA ALA A 95 -8.89 5.75 3.32
C ALA A 95 -9.07 5.09 4.70
N CYS A 96 -8.10 5.24 5.61
CA CYS A 96 -8.19 4.74 6.97
C CYS A 96 -9.25 5.48 7.81
N GLU A 97 -9.43 6.78 7.59
CA GLU A 97 -10.47 7.58 8.23
C GLU A 97 -11.85 7.14 7.77
N TRP A 98 -12.08 7.09 6.46
CA TRP A 98 -13.34 6.58 5.91
C TRP A 98 -13.67 5.18 6.44
N ALA A 99 -12.69 4.27 6.48
CA ALA A 99 -12.89 2.92 6.99
C ALA A 99 -13.20 2.87 8.49
N ARG A 100 -12.69 3.83 9.28
CA ARG A 100 -13.04 3.96 10.71
C ARG A 100 -14.47 4.47 10.87
N ASP A 101 -14.84 5.47 10.09
CA ASP A 101 -16.16 6.11 10.19
C ASP A 101 -17.29 5.18 9.75
N HIS A 102 -17.01 4.23 8.85
CA HIS A 102 -18.00 3.29 8.31
C HIS A 102 -17.73 1.84 8.76
N TRP A 103 -16.99 1.64 9.84
CA TRP A 103 -16.60 0.30 10.28
C TRP A 103 -17.81 -0.57 10.64
N ASP A 104 -18.76 0.00 11.38
CA ASP A 104 -19.97 -0.71 11.80
C ASP A 104 -20.85 -1.05 10.58
N GLU A 105 -21.04 -0.11 9.66
CA GLU A 105 -21.77 -0.33 8.40
C GLU A 105 -21.13 -1.46 7.56
N LEU A 106 -19.79 -1.55 7.53
CA LEU A 106 -19.07 -2.61 6.85
C LEU A 106 -19.24 -3.97 7.52
N LEU A 107 -19.33 -4.02 8.85
CA LEU A 107 -19.59 -5.26 9.59
C LEU A 107 -21.02 -5.74 9.34
N ASP A 108 -22.00 -4.85 9.48
CA ASP A 108 -23.41 -5.17 9.25
C ASP A 108 -23.65 -5.69 7.82
N ALA A 109 -23.02 -5.06 6.82
CA ALA A 109 -23.11 -5.50 5.43
C ALA A 109 -22.52 -6.91 5.20
N ARG A 110 -21.48 -7.29 5.96
CA ARG A 110 -20.86 -8.63 5.88
C ARG A 110 -21.71 -9.69 6.54
N GLU A 111 -22.36 -9.37 7.65
CA GLU A 111 -23.26 -10.29 8.35
C GLU A 111 -24.57 -10.50 7.58
N THR A 112 -25.04 -9.47 6.89
CA THR A 112 -26.32 -9.51 6.14
C THR A 112 -26.18 -10.11 4.74
N SER A 113 -24.96 -10.29 4.22
CA SER A 113 -24.72 -10.95 2.93
C SER A 113 -24.69 -12.47 3.10
N PRO A 114 -25.69 -13.24 2.61
CA PRO A 114 -25.60 -14.69 2.60
C PRO A 114 -24.50 -15.11 1.63
N HIS A 115 -23.58 -15.97 2.10
CA HIS A 115 -22.57 -16.63 1.26
C HIS A 115 -23.19 -17.53 0.20
#